data_AF-A0A821K2D2-F1
#
_entry.id   AF-A0A821K2D2-F1
#
_cell.length_a   1.000
_cell.length_b   1.000
_cell.length_c   1.000
_cell.angle_alpha   90.00
_cell.angle_beta   90.00
_cell.angle_gamma   90.00
#
_symmetry.space_group_name_H-M   'P 1'
#
loop_
_entity.id
_entity.type
_entity.pdbx_description
1 polymer ?
#
loop_
_entity_poly.entity_id
_entity_poly.type
_entity_poly.pdbx_seq_one_letter_code
_entity_poly.pdbx_strand_id
1 'polypeptide(L)'
;AVECATVIGVSISFSDKQPPRVINVRLQLLNPDTLEATSKRISVKFHDIDGIADFIILKQYYDQAVQREWKAGDNFRCFIDDTWWPGTIVKREAFDPRHETSPFQCYIIRWDNGENEERLSPWDIFECDDSPSESSESNLTKMPSYQPVADEWPSHGIDEERERLLNGFDTLIQMDITVQFRAP
;
A
#
# COMPACT_ATOMS: atom_id res chain seq x y z
N ALA A 1 3.67 18.72 1.78
CA ALA A 1 3.91 18.22 0.41
C ALA A 1 4.15 16.72 0.49
N VAL A 2 3.63 15.95 -0.45
CA VAL A 2 3.92 14.50 -0.50
C VAL A 2 5.33 14.30 -1.05
N GLU A 3 6.13 13.47 -0.40
CA GLU A 3 7.47 13.15 -0.85
C GLU A 3 7.44 11.89 -1.72
N CYS A 4 8.11 11.93 -2.87
CA CYS A 4 8.33 10.74 -3.70
C CYS A 4 9.71 10.16 -3.41
N ALA A 5 9.82 8.84 -3.40
CA ALA A 5 11.08 8.14 -3.19
C ALA A 5 11.12 6.85 -4.01
N THR A 6 12.34 6.38 -4.31
CA THR A 6 12.56 5.04 -4.83
C THR A 6 13.13 4.12 -3.76
N VAL A 7 12.76 2.83 -3.81
CA VAL A 7 13.24 1.82 -2.88
C VAL A 7 14.64 1.38 -3.30
N ILE A 8 15.63 1.62 -2.44
CA ILE A 8 17.03 1.23 -2.68
C ILE A 8 17.47 0.04 -1.82
N GLY A 9 16.57 -0.48 -0.99
CA GLY A 9 16.80 -1.71 -0.26
C GLY A 9 15.74 -1.98 0.80
N VAL A 10 15.46 -3.25 1.01
CA VAL A 10 14.59 -3.75 2.07
C VAL A 10 15.39 -4.73 2.91
N SER A 11 15.27 -4.63 4.23
CA SER A 11 15.85 -5.60 5.16
C SER A 11 14.84 -5.90 6.25
N ILE A 12 14.80 -7.15 6.67
CA ILE A 12 13.93 -7.63 7.75
C ILE A 12 14.85 -8.00 8.91
N SER A 13 14.64 -7.39 10.06
CA SER A 13 15.36 -7.75 11.28
C SER A 13 14.47 -8.55 12.23
N PHE A 14 15.04 -9.62 12.77
CA PHE A 14 14.44 -10.47 13.78
C PHE A 14 15.06 -10.12 15.13
N SER A 15 14.25 -9.91 16.17
CA SER A 15 14.73 -9.81 17.54
C SER A 15 14.62 -11.16 18.25
N ASP A 16 15.64 -11.52 19.03
CA ASP A 16 15.67 -12.78 19.81
C ASP A 16 14.64 -12.83 20.96
N LYS A 17 13.93 -11.71 21.19
CA LYS A 17 12.81 -11.58 22.11
C LYS A 17 11.66 -10.98 21.31
N GLN A 18 10.49 -11.64 21.27
CA GLN A 18 9.27 -11.03 20.69
C GLN A 18 9.07 -9.62 21.27
N PRO A 19 8.65 -8.60 20.48
CA PRO A 19 7.83 -8.66 19.26
C PRO A 19 8.45 -7.93 18.02
N PRO A 20 7.67 -7.66 16.95
CA PRO A 20 7.54 -8.41 15.70
C PRO A 20 8.68 -8.19 14.68
N ARG A 21 8.62 -8.86 13.52
CA ARG A 21 9.55 -8.67 12.39
C ARG A 21 9.57 -7.19 12.00
N VAL A 22 10.69 -6.50 12.22
CA VAL A 22 10.82 -5.09 11.83
C VAL A 22 11.26 -5.04 10.38
N ILE A 23 10.45 -4.41 9.54
CA ILE A 23 10.78 -4.11 8.17
C ILE A 23 11.52 -2.78 8.17
N ASN A 24 12.70 -2.75 7.56
CA ASN A 24 13.47 -1.54 7.32
C ASN A 24 13.56 -1.32 5.81
N VAL A 25 12.88 -0.28 5.34
CA VAL A 25 12.92 0.16 3.94
C VAL A 25 13.84 1.37 3.84
N ARG A 26 14.89 1.23 3.04
CA ARG A 26 15.79 2.34 2.66
C ARG A 26 15.26 2.97 1.39
N LEU A 27 15.08 4.28 1.45
CA LEU A 27 14.49 5.09 0.40
C LEU A 27 15.48 6.16 -0.04
N GLN A 28 15.53 6.41 -1.34
CA GLN A 28 16.22 7.56 -1.93
C GLN A 28 15.16 8.56 -2.40
N LEU A 29 15.20 9.78 -1.87
CA LEU A 29 14.20 10.79 -2.20
C LEU A 29 14.36 11.24 -3.64
N LEU A 30 13.24 11.46 -4.33
CA LEU A 30 13.19 11.97 -5.69
C LEU A 30 12.93 13.47 -5.69
N ASN A 31 13.40 14.16 -6.72
CA ASN A 31 12.97 15.52 -6.99
C ASN A 31 11.47 15.49 -7.35
N PRO A 32 10.61 16.31 -6.73
CA PRO A 32 9.16 16.27 -6.97
C PRO A 32 8.77 16.64 -8.41
N ASP A 33 9.56 17.47 -9.09
CA ASP A 33 9.27 17.96 -10.44
C ASP A 33 9.83 17.03 -11.53
N THR A 34 11.04 16.48 -11.32
CA THR A 34 11.73 15.66 -12.33
C THR A 34 11.66 14.15 -12.08
N LEU A 35 11.28 13.74 -10.87
CA LEU A 35 11.35 12.36 -10.37
C LEU A 35 12.76 11.73 -10.41
N GLU A 36 13.79 12.53 -10.62
CA GLU A 36 15.18 12.06 -10.59
C GLU A 36 15.65 11.83 -9.15
N ALA A 37 16.47 10.80 -8.97
CA ALA A 37 17.00 10.44 -7.67
C ALA A 37 17.95 11.52 -7.12
N THR A 38 17.66 12.00 -5.91
CA THR A 38 18.51 12.97 -5.20
C THR A 38 19.60 12.26 -4.39
N SER A 39 20.54 13.02 -3.81
CA SER A 39 21.52 12.46 -2.87
C SER A 39 20.95 12.14 -1.48
N LYS A 40 19.71 12.56 -1.19
CA LYS A 40 19.07 12.37 0.12
C LYS A 40 18.52 10.96 0.25
N ARG A 41 18.77 10.35 1.41
CA ARG A 41 18.33 8.99 1.74
C ARG A 41 17.72 8.98 3.13
N ILE A 42 16.64 8.24 3.28
CA ILE A 42 15.97 7.99 4.55
C ILE A 42 15.82 6.49 4.76
N SER A 43 15.68 6.08 6.01
CA SER A 43 15.34 4.69 6.36
C SER A 43 14.09 4.71 7.22
N VAL A 44 13.08 3.98 6.80
CA VAL A 44 11.83 3.85 7.52
C VAL A 44 11.78 2.45 8.11
N LYS A 45 11.76 2.39 9.44
CA LYS A 45 11.56 1.15 10.17
C LYS A 45 10.11 1.12 10.61
N PHE A 46 9.38 0.10 10.17
CA PHE A 46 8.01 -0.11 10.59
C PHE A 46 7.75 -1.60 10.78
N HIS A 47 6.72 -1.87 11.54
CA HIS A 47 6.09 -3.17 11.60
C HIS A 47 4.60 -2.94 11.46
N ASP A 48 3.90 -3.98 11.01
CA ASP A 48 2.45 -3.94 10.92
C ASP A 48 1.88 -3.82 12.34
N ILE A 49 1.05 -2.80 12.56
CA ILE A 49 0.37 -2.52 13.82
C ILE A 49 -1.08 -2.22 13.48
N ASP A 50 -1.98 -3.01 14.04
CA ASP A 50 -3.42 -2.83 13.91
C ASP A 50 -3.82 -1.37 14.21
N GLY A 51 -4.62 -0.80 13.31
CA GLY A 51 -5.15 0.56 13.44
C GLY A 51 -4.20 1.68 13.01
N ILE A 52 -3.01 1.38 12.48
CA ILE A 52 -2.16 2.39 11.84
C ILE A 52 -2.45 2.44 10.34
N ALA A 53 -2.87 3.61 9.86
CA ALA A 53 -3.12 3.84 8.44
C ALA A 53 -1.83 3.78 7.60
N ASP A 54 -1.95 3.31 6.36
CA ASP A 54 -0.85 3.25 5.41
C ASP A 54 -0.29 4.63 5.09
N PHE A 55 1.04 4.74 5.07
CA PHE A 55 1.78 5.98 4.81
C PHE A 55 2.90 5.84 3.77
N ILE A 56 3.18 4.62 3.28
CA ILE A 56 4.03 4.37 2.10
C ILE A 56 3.15 3.77 1.01
N ILE A 57 2.79 4.58 0.02
CA ILE A 57 1.84 4.21 -1.03
C ILE A 57 2.60 4.16 -2.36
N LEU A 58 2.34 3.14 -3.17
CA LEU A 58 2.88 3.07 -4.54
C LEU A 58 2.42 4.29 -5.33
N LYS A 59 3.36 5.00 -5.98
CA LYS A 59 3.07 6.28 -6.66
C LYS A 59 1.90 6.17 -7.65
N GLN A 60 1.91 5.16 -8.51
CA GLN A 60 0.84 4.93 -9.49
C GLN A 60 -0.52 4.75 -8.80
N TYR A 61 -0.54 4.05 -7.68
CA TYR A 61 -1.75 3.79 -6.91
C TYR A 61 -2.25 5.06 -6.21
N TYR A 62 -1.34 5.82 -5.61
CA TYR A 62 -1.62 7.14 -5.04
C TYR A 62 -2.23 8.09 -6.07
N ASP A 63 -1.61 8.22 -7.25
CA ASP A 63 -2.05 9.15 -8.29
C ASP A 63 -3.48 8.81 -8.74
N GLN A 64 -3.75 7.54 -9.01
CA GLN A 64 -5.10 7.06 -9.37
C GLN A 64 -6.11 7.31 -8.24
N ALA A 65 -5.73 7.04 -6.99
CA ALA A 65 -6.61 7.22 -5.83
C ALA A 65 -6.99 8.69 -5.63
N VAL A 66 -6.04 9.60 -5.74
CA VAL A 66 -6.27 11.05 -5.59
C VAL A 66 -7.11 11.60 -6.74
N GLN A 67 -6.89 11.13 -7.97
CA GLN A 67 -7.60 11.60 -9.16
C GLN A 67 -9.11 11.30 -9.14
N ARG A 68 -9.58 10.32 -8.36
CA ARG A 68 -11.01 9.95 -8.28
C ARG A 68 -11.89 11.05 -7.69
N GLU A 69 -11.34 11.91 -6.83
CA GLU A 69 -12.05 13.07 -6.24
C GLU A 69 -13.46 12.77 -5.70
N TRP A 70 -13.54 11.92 -4.68
CA TRP A 70 -14.78 11.57 -3.98
C TRP A 70 -15.53 12.79 -3.42
N LYS A 71 -16.86 12.76 -3.50
CA LYS A 71 -17.79 13.80 -3.06
C LYS A 71 -18.65 13.33 -1.90
N ALA A 72 -19.15 14.29 -1.11
CA ALA A 72 -20.12 14.00 -0.06
C ALA A 72 -21.37 13.32 -0.65
N GLY A 73 -21.77 12.20 -0.05
CA GLY A 73 -22.87 11.35 -0.51
C GLY A 73 -22.47 10.23 -1.47
N ASP A 74 -21.22 10.17 -1.92
CA ASP A 74 -20.74 9.04 -2.73
C ASP A 74 -20.64 7.78 -1.86
N ASN A 75 -21.10 6.65 -2.42
CA ASN A 75 -20.94 5.34 -1.79
C ASN A 75 -19.58 4.76 -2.16
N PHE A 76 -18.95 4.08 -1.22
CA PHE A 76 -17.67 3.41 -1.41
C PHE A 76 -17.63 2.06 -0.70
N ARG A 77 -16.57 1.30 -0.96
CA ARG A 77 -16.15 0.17 -0.14
C ARG A 77 -14.68 0.31 0.25
N CYS A 78 -14.31 -0.24 1.39
CA CYS A 78 -12.95 -0.32 1.90
C CYS A 78 -12.60 -1.79 2.19
N PHE A 79 -11.36 -2.20 1.97
CA PHE A 79 -10.93 -3.57 2.22
C PHE A 79 -10.23 -3.66 3.58
N ILE A 80 -10.85 -4.35 4.54
CA ILE A 80 -10.36 -4.48 5.91
C ILE A 80 -10.57 -5.93 6.35
N ASP A 81 -9.55 -6.56 6.93
CA ASP A 81 -9.59 -7.94 7.43
C ASP A 81 -10.18 -8.93 6.39
N ASP A 82 -9.61 -8.92 5.19
CA ASP A 82 -10.02 -9.73 4.04
C ASP A 82 -11.48 -9.54 3.58
N THR A 83 -12.13 -8.48 4.03
CA THR A 83 -13.55 -8.22 3.83
C THR A 83 -13.80 -6.82 3.26
N TRP A 84 -14.76 -6.70 2.36
CA TRP A 84 -15.21 -5.41 1.83
C TRP A 84 -16.26 -4.79 2.76
N TRP A 85 -15.96 -3.60 3.27
CA TRP A 85 -16.83 -2.81 4.13
C TRP A 85 -17.41 -1.62 3.36
N PRO A 86 -18.73 -1.56 3.16
CA PRO A 86 -19.36 -0.45 2.46
C PRO A 86 -19.58 0.75 3.40
N GLY A 87 -19.53 1.95 2.83
CA GLY A 87 -19.83 3.18 3.54
C GLY A 87 -20.18 4.33 2.60
N THR A 88 -20.46 5.49 3.20
CA THR A 88 -20.75 6.74 2.49
C THR A 88 -19.76 7.84 2.88
N ILE A 89 -19.30 8.62 1.90
CA ILE A 89 -18.48 9.81 2.14
C ILE A 89 -19.35 10.89 2.78
N VAL A 90 -18.96 11.35 3.97
CA VAL A 90 -19.65 12.44 4.67
C VAL A 90 -19.15 13.80 4.17
N LYS A 91 -17.82 14.00 4.22
CA LYS A 91 -17.16 15.21 3.73
C LYS A 91 -15.67 14.99 3.55
N ARG A 92 -15.03 15.94 2.87
CA ARG A 92 -13.56 16.05 2.79
C ARG A 92 -13.08 17.19 3.70
N GLU A 93 -12.09 16.91 4.54
CA GLU A 93 -11.48 17.85 5.47
C GLU A 93 -10.06 17.40 5.82
N ALA A 94 -9.10 18.32 5.77
CA ALA A 94 -7.70 18.00 6.07
C ALA A 94 -7.54 17.42 7.48
N PHE A 95 -6.71 16.37 7.61
CA PHE A 95 -6.44 15.74 8.90
C PHE A 95 -5.63 16.65 9.84
N ASP A 96 -4.59 17.30 9.31
CA ASP A 96 -3.79 18.30 10.02
C ASP A 96 -3.97 19.67 9.36
N PRO A 97 -4.49 20.70 10.07
CA PRO A 97 -4.64 22.06 9.55
C PRO A 97 -3.33 22.70 9.07
N ARG A 98 -2.16 22.23 9.53
CA ARG A 98 -0.86 22.71 9.03
C ARG A 98 -0.51 22.17 7.64
N HIS A 99 -1.28 21.19 7.18
CA HIS A 99 -1.07 20.47 5.93
C HIS A 99 -2.39 20.31 5.17
N GLU A 100 -3.06 21.43 4.88
CA GLU A 100 -4.40 21.46 4.26
C GLU A 100 -4.51 20.72 2.92
N THR A 101 -3.41 20.65 2.16
CA THR A 101 -3.36 19.97 0.87
C THR A 101 -3.04 18.47 1.00
N SER A 102 -2.85 17.95 2.21
CA SER A 102 -2.53 16.54 2.42
C SER A 102 -3.77 15.68 2.17
N PRO A 103 -3.67 14.63 1.33
CA PRO A 103 -4.74 13.65 1.18
C PRO A 103 -4.79 12.62 2.31
N PHE A 104 -3.82 12.62 3.22
CA PHE A 104 -3.78 11.66 4.33
C PHE A 104 -5.02 11.85 5.23
N GLN A 105 -5.82 10.79 5.36
CA GLN A 105 -7.03 10.75 6.20
C GLN A 105 -7.99 11.93 5.98
N CYS A 106 -8.08 12.39 4.72
CA CYS A 106 -8.83 13.59 4.37
C CYS A 106 -10.33 13.38 4.18
N TYR A 107 -10.81 12.13 4.10
CA TYR A 107 -12.23 11.84 3.97
C TYR A 107 -12.79 11.40 5.31
N ILE A 108 -13.86 12.07 5.74
CA ILE A 108 -14.70 11.60 6.84
C ILE A 108 -15.79 10.74 6.23
N ILE A 109 -15.93 9.53 6.75
CA ILE A 109 -16.84 8.53 6.22
C ILE A 109 -17.83 8.08 7.30
N ARG A 110 -18.90 7.44 6.86
CA ARG A 110 -19.81 6.71 7.74
C ARG A 110 -19.98 5.31 7.20
N TRP A 111 -19.77 4.31 8.04
CA TRP A 111 -20.00 2.92 7.72
C TRP A 111 -21.50 2.60 7.68
N ASP A 112 -21.92 1.72 6.77
CA ASP A 112 -23.33 1.35 6.61
C ASP A 112 -23.87 0.53 7.79
N ASN A 113 -22.99 -0.10 8.56
CA ASN A 113 -23.32 -0.85 9.79
C ASN A 113 -23.71 0.06 10.98
N GLY A 114 -23.61 1.39 10.84
CA GLY A 114 -23.93 2.35 11.88
C GLY A 114 -22.83 2.61 12.90
N GLU A 115 -21.59 2.16 12.64
CA GLU A 115 -20.42 2.55 13.42
C GLU A 115 -20.13 4.06 13.32
N ASN A 116 -19.30 4.55 14.23
CA ASN A 116 -18.94 5.95 14.31
C ASN A 116 -18.27 6.44 13.02
N GLU A 117 -18.30 7.75 12.79
CA GLU A 117 -17.58 8.34 11.66
C GLU A 117 -16.07 8.16 11.83
N GLU A 118 -15.42 7.70 10.77
CA GLU A 118 -13.97 7.46 10.73
C GLU A 118 -13.32 8.25 9.60
N ARG A 119 -11.99 8.19 9.53
CA ARG A 119 -11.20 8.88 8.51
C ARG A 119 -10.40 7.91 7.66
N LEU A 120 -10.58 8.02 6.34
CA LEU A 120 -9.87 7.24 5.34
C LEU A 120 -9.05 8.15 4.42
N SER A 121 -7.96 7.59 3.89
CA SER A 121 -7.20 8.23 2.81
C SER A 121 -7.76 7.79 1.45
N PRO A 122 -7.53 8.55 0.37
CA PRO A 122 -8.07 8.18 -0.95
C PRO A 122 -7.70 6.78 -1.43
N TRP A 123 -6.54 6.25 -1.03
CA TRP A 123 -6.04 4.93 -1.43
C TRP A 123 -6.72 3.76 -0.68
N ASP A 124 -7.52 4.07 0.34
CA ASP A 124 -8.32 3.09 1.09
C ASP A 124 -9.77 3.00 0.58
N ILE A 125 -10.15 3.85 -0.37
CA ILE A 125 -11.54 4.05 -0.81
C ILE A 125 -11.71 3.58 -2.26
N PHE A 126 -12.64 2.65 -2.46
CA PHE A 126 -12.89 2.01 -3.75
C PHE A 126 -14.36 2.16 -4.17
N GLU A 127 -14.60 2.14 -5.47
CA GLU A 127 -15.95 2.08 -6.04
C GLU A 127 -16.64 0.78 -5.61
N CYS A 128 -17.93 0.89 -5.27
CA CYS A 128 -18.79 -0.26 -5.09
C CYS A 128 -18.97 -0.95 -6.44
N ASP A 129 -18.73 -2.26 -6.52
CA ASP A 129 -19.09 -3.02 -7.73
C ASP A 129 -20.62 -3.18 -7.78
N ASP A 130 -21.20 -2.91 -8.94
CA ASP A 130 -22.58 -3.31 -9.26
C ASP A 130 -22.70 -4.79 -9.67
N SER A 131 -21.57 -5.52 -9.81
CA SER A 131 -21.57 -6.89 -10.31
C SER A 131 -21.79 -7.93 -9.20
N PRO A 132 -22.82 -8.81 -9.31
CA PRO A 132 -23.08 -9.87 -8.34
C PRO A 132 -22.08 -11.01 -8.56
N SER A 133 -20.95 -11.03 -7.85
CA SER A 133 -20.05 -12.19 -7.84
C SER A 133 -19.56 -12.48 -6.42
N GLU A 134 -20.28 -13.40 -5.76
CA GLU A 134 -19.95 -14.01 -4.47
C GLU A 134 -18.89 -15.11 -4.64
N SER A 135 -17.62 -14.74 -4.75
CA SER A 135 -16.53 -15.68 -4.49
C SER A 135 -15.38 -15.00 -3.76
N SER A 136 -14.91 -15.62 -2.69
CA SER A 136 -13.85 -15.09 -1.82
C SER A 136 -12.51 -14.91 -2.55
N GLU A 137 -12.26 -15.70 -3.61
CA GLU A 137 -11.09 -15.55 -4.49
C GLU A 137 -11.13 -14.28 -5.36
N SER A 138 -12.31 -13.67 -5.56
CA SER A 138 -12.48 -12.46 -6.38
C SER A 138 -12.20 -11.15 -5.64
N ASN A 139 -12.05 -11.18 -4.31
CA ASN A 139 -11.94 -9.96 -3.50
C ASN A 139 -10.62 -9.22 -3.73
N LEU A 140 -9.50 -9.95 -3.83
CA LEU A 140 -8.17 -9.36 -4.11
C LEU A 140 -8.03 -8.90 -5.57
N THR A 141 -8.69 -9.57 -6.51
CA THR A 141 -8.65 -9.23 -7.95
C THR A 141 -9.30 -7.87 -8.24
N LYS A 142 -10.08 -7.33 -7.30
CA LYS A 142 -10.79 -6.06 -7.42
C LYS A 142 -9.95 -4.86 -6.94
N MET A 143 -8.79 -5.10 -6.32
CA MET A 143 -7.86 -4.03 -6.02
C MET A 143 -7.09 -3.64 -7.30
N PRO A 144 -6.85 -2.34 -7.54
CA PRO A 144 -6.05 -1.89 -8.67
C PRO A 144 -4.69 -2.54 -8.65
N SER A 145 -4.41 -3.30 -9.70
CA SER A 145 -3.12 -3.96 -9.86
C SER A 145 -2.09 -2.97 -10.40
N TYR A 146 -0.87 -3.04 -9.87
CA TYR A 146 0.26 -2.31 -10.40
C TYR A 146 0.45 -2.62 -11.90
N GLN A 147 0.62 -1.58 -12.70
CA GLN A 147 0.87 -1.65 -14.13
C GLN A 147 2.28 -1.11 -14.42
N PRO A 148 3.21 -1.97 -14.90
CA PRO A 148 4.56 -1.55 -15.24
C PRO A 148 4.58 -0.42 -16.26
N VAL A 149 5.43 0.58 -16.05
CA VAL A 149 5.67 1.66 -17.01
C VAL A 149 6.94 1.36 -17.81
N ALA A 150 7.00 1.88 -19.05
CA ALA A 150 8.23 1.82 -19.85
C ALA A 150 9.41 2.41 -19.06
N ASP A 151 10.58 1.77 -19.18
CA ASP A 151 11.84 2.16 -18.53
C ASP A 151 11.89 2.05 -16.99
N GLU A 152 10.86 1.51 -16.33
CA GLU A 152 10.89 1.23 -14.88
C GLU A 152 11.65 -0.06 -14.53
N TRP A 153 11.55 -1.06 -15.41
CA TRP A 153 12.19 -2.36 -15.26
C TRP A 153 13.51 -2.42 -16.03
N PRO A 154 14.44 -3.32 -15.64
CA PRO A 154 15.66 -3.56 -16.39
C PRO A 154 15.38 -3.82 -17.89
N SER A 155 16.38 -3.56 -18.74
CA SER A 155 16.22 -3.62 -20.20
C SER A 155 15.75 -4.97 -20.75
N HIS A 156 15.94 -6.05 -19.99
CA HIS A 156 15.51 -7.39 -20.33
C HIS A 156 14.05 -7.70 -19.93
N GLY A 157 13.36 -6.74 -19.31
CA GLY A 157 11.91 -6.78 -19.10
C GLY A 157 11.47 -7.46 -17.80
N ILE A 158 10.18 -7.26 -17.49
CA ILE A 158 9.56 -7.76 -16.25
C ILE A 158 9.46 -9.29 -16.24
N ASP A 159 9.18 -9.93 -17.36
CA ASP A 159 8.99 -11.38 -17.44
C ASP A 159 10.30 -12.13 -17.14
N GLU A 160 11.41 -11.68 -17.72
CA GLU A 160 12.73 -12.25 -17.45
C GLU A 160 13.18 -11.99 -16.00
N GLU A 161 12.91 -10.80 -15.44
CA GLU A 161 13.17 -10.52 -14.02
C GLU A 161 12.33 -11.41 -13.09
N ARG A 162 11.04 -11.63 -13.43
CA ARG A 162 10.16 -12.52 -12.70
C ARG A 162 10.70 -13.94 -12.70
N GLU A 163 11.08 -14.48 -13.85
CA GLU A 163 11.70 -15.81 -13.94
C GLU A 163 12.99 -15.89 -13.15
N ARG A 164 13.85 -14.87 -13.23
CA ARG A 164 15.10 -14.79 -12.45
C ARG A 164 14.83 -14.85 -10.94
N LEU A 165 13.81 -14.12 -10.47
CA LEU A 165 13.41 -14.13 -9.06
C LEU A 165 12.85 -15.49 -8.63
N LEU A 166 11.95 -16.08 -9.43
CA LEU A 166 11.38 -17.41 -9.16
C LEU A 166 12.46 -18.48 -9.05
N ASN A 167 13.39 -18.53 -10.00
CA ASN A 167 14.53 -19.45 -9.95
C ASN A 167 15.42 -19.24 -8.72
N GLY A 168 15.58 -17.98 -8.29
CA GLY A 168 16.26 -17.63 -7.05
C GLY A 168 15.54 -18.17 -5.82
N PHE A 169 14.21 -18.04 -5.76
CA PHE A 169 13.39 -18.61 -4.69
C PHE A 169 13.48 -20.14 -4.65
N ASP A 170 13.39 -20.81 -5.81
CA ASP A 170 13.50 -22.27 -5.89
C ASP A 170 14.85 -22.75 -5.36
N THR A 171 15.94 -22.03 -5.66
CA THR A 171 17.27 -22.31 -5.14
C THR A 171 17.34 -22.08 -3.62
N LEU A 172 16.77 -20.98 -3.13
CA LEU A 172 16.75 -20.65 -1.70
C LEU A 172 15.99 -21.70 -0.89
N ILE A 173 14.83 -22.14 -1.38
CA ILE A 173 13.96 -23.14 -0.72
C ILE A 173 14.69 -24.49 -0.53
N GLN A 174 15.65 -24.80 -1.39
CA GLN A 174 16.46 -26.02 -1.30
C GLN A 174 17.59 -25.93 -0.27
N MET A 175 17.85 -24.76 0.31
CA MET A 175 18.93 -24.59 1.29
C MET A 175 18.52 -25.10 2.68
N ASP A 176 19.47 -25.68 3.43
CA ASP A 176 19.22 -26.19 4.80
C ASP A 176 18.80 -25.10 5.80
N ILE A 177 18.91 -23.81 5.46
CA ILE A 177 18.46 -22.69 6.30
C ILE A 177 16.95 -22.39 6.15
N THR A 178 16.29 -22.93 5.12
CA THR A 178 14.87 -22.69 4.83
C THR A 178 13.96 -23.85 5.25
N VAL A 179 14.48 -24.85 5.99
CA VAL A 179 13.61 -25.86 6.59
C VAL A 179 12.56 -25.18 7.48
N GLN A 180 11.32 -25.65 7.32
CA GLN A 180 10.17 -25.20 8.08
C GLN A 180 10.52 -25.18 9.57
N PHE A 181 10.25 -24.06 10.25
CA PHE A 181 10.44 -23.95 11.70
C PHE A 181 9.79 -25.18 12.35
N ARG A 182 10.59 -26.02 13.01
CA ARG A 182 10.05 -27.07 13.89
C ARG A 182 9.34 -26.31 15.01
N ALA A 183 8.01 -26.25 14.91
CA ALA A 183 7.19 -25.76 16.01
C ALA A 183 7.50 -26.59 17.29
N PRO A 184 7.37 -26.01 18.49
CA PRO A 184 7.51 -26.74 19.74
C PRO A 184 6.54 -27.93 19.84
#